data_AF-A0A661IVL3-F1
#
_entry.id   AF-A0A661IVL3-F1
#
_cell.length_a   1.000
_cell.length_b   1.000
_cell.length_c   1.000
_cell.angle_alpha   90.00
_cell.angle_beta   90.00
_cell.angle_gamma   90.00
#
_symmetry.space_group_name_H-M   'P 1'
#
loop_
_entity.id
_entity.type
_entity.pdbx_description
1 polymer ?
#
loop_
_entity_poly.entity_id
_entity_poly.type
_entity_poly.pdbx_seq_one_letter_code
_entity_poly.pdbx_strand_id
1 'polypeptide(L)'
;MIRSEQKPFEEILGYLEGENRVFVLGCDGCANASQTGGWPQVLAMKELLEEAGKEVTGYTVIDFLCQKALVASRLRPLEEKVMAADGVLVLSCGIGIQAAAAMIKKPVHPGCNTISLGWSRGEWQGEERCMECGDCLLDYTGGICPLTACTKGLL
;
A
#
# COMPACT_ATOMS: atom_id res chain seq x y z
N MET A 1 -7.08 -2.56 -16.58
CA MET A 1 -7.47 -2.40 -15.16
C MET A 1 -6.95 -3.61 -14.42
N ILE A 2 -6.35 -3.45 -13.24
CA ILE A 2 -5.79 -4.55 -12.44
C ILE A 2 -6.73 -4.83 -11.25
N ARG A 3 -6.75 -6.08 -10.78
CA ARG A 3 -7.51 -6.44 -9.58
C ARG A 3 -6.58 -6.42 -8.37
N SER A 4 -7.04 -5.84 -7.27
CA SER A 4 -6.41 -5.99 -5.97
C SER A 4 -7.27 -6.82 -5.04
N GLU A 5 -6.63 -7.53 -4.12
CA GLU A 5 -7.25 -8.37 -3.11
C GLU A 5 -6.61 -8.05 -1.77
N GLN A 6 -7.38 -7.84 -0.70
CA GLN A 6 -6.81 -7.57 0.62
C GLN A 6 -6.06 -8.81 1.12
N LYS A 7 -4.89 -8.60 1.72
CA LYS A 7 -4.18 -9.68 2.39
C LYS A 7 -4.98 -10.16 3.62
N PRO A 8 -4.83 -11.43 4.04
CA PRO A 8 -5.33 -11.90 5.32
C PRO A 8 -4.89 -10.97 6.45
N PHE A 9 -5.80 -10.69 7.38
CA PHE A 9 -5.51 -9.76 8.47
C PHE A 9 -4.36 -10.22 9.37
N GLU A 10 -4.23 -11.53 9.58
CA GLU A 10 -3.10 -12.13 10.33
C GLU A 10 -1.75 -11.83 9.70
N GLU A 11 -1.67 -11.81 8.36
CA GLU A 11 -0.45 -11.47 7.62
C GLU A 11 -0.11 -9.99 7.80
N ILE A 12 -1.12 -9.11 7.71
CA ILE A 12 -0.96 -7.67 7.96
C ILE A 12 -0.48 -7.40 9.39
N LEU A 13 -1.04 -8.11 10.38
CA LEU A 13 -0.59 -7.99 11.77
C LEU A 13 0.85 -8.46 11.96
N GLY A 14 1.27 -9.49 11.24
CA GLY A 14 2.67 -9.95 11.23
C GLY A 14 3.64 -8.89 10.72
N TYR A 15 3.27 -8.15 9.66
CA TYR A 15 4.08 -7.03 9.16
C TYR A 15 4.22 -5.89 10.16
N LEU A 16 3.16 -5.65 10.95
CA LEU A 16 3.09 -4.59 11.96
C LEU A 16 3.60 -5.06 13.33
N GLU A 17 4.29 -6.19 13.41
CA GLU A 17 4.83 -6.69 14.68
C GLU A 17 5.90 -5.73 15.23
N GLY A 18 5.75 -5.32 16.49
CA GLY A 18 6.61 -4.31 17.12
C GLY A 18 6.25 -2.85 16.82
N GLU A 19 5.36 -2.58 15.86
CA GLU A 19 4.84 -1.25 15.55
C GLU A 19 3.52 -0.99 16.28
N ASN A 20 3.42 0.05 17.09
CA ASN A 20 2.19 0.32 17.84
C ASN A 20 1.31 1.37 17.16
N ARG A 21 1.93 2.30 16.44
CA ARG A 21 1.25 3.42 15.79
C ARG A 21 1.29 3.26 14.28
N VAL A 22 0.13 3.22 13.63
CA VAL A 22 0.02 2.92 12.21
C VAL A 22 -0.75 4.04 11.50
N PHE A 23 -0.29 4.45 10.32
CA PHE A 23 -1.07 5.30 9.42
C PHE A 23 -1.66 4.44 8.31
N VAL A 24 -2.95 4.63 7.98
CA VAL A 24 -3.62 3.85 6.93
C VAL A 24 -3.82 4.68 5.66
N LEU A 25 -3.31 4.19 4.53
CA LEU A 25 -3.37 4.88 3.25
C LEU A 25 -4.12 4.05 2.19
N GLY A 26 -5.22 4.59 1.68
CA GLY A 26 -6.02 3.98 0.62
C GLY A 26 -5.81 4.58 -0.77
N CYS A 27 -6.26 3.86 -1.78
CA CYS A 27 -6.25 4.29 -3.19
C CYS A 27 -7.68 4.27 -3.78
N ASP A 28 -8.15 5.43 -4.21
CA ASP A 28 -9.49 5.60 -4.84
C ASP A 28 -9.50 5.29 -6.36
N GLY A 29 -8.47 4.59 -6.84
CA GLY A 29 -8.35 4.16 -8.22
C GLY A 29 -8.80 2.71 -8.42
N CYS A 30 -7.88 1.90 -8.96
CA CYS A 30 -8.15 0.48 -9.20
C CYS A 30 -8.46 -0.32 -7.91
N ALA A 31 -7.92 0.12 -6.76
CA ALA A 31 -8.14 -0.56 -5.50
C ALA A 31 -9.55 -0.32 -4.94
N ASN A 32 -10.08 0.90 -5.04
CA ASN A 32 -11.50 1.14 -4.72
C ASN A 32 -12.43 0.42 -5.70
N ALA A 33 -12.10 0.41 -7.00
CA ALA A 33 -12.87 -0.37 -7.98
C ALA A 33 -12.89 -1.88 -7.65
N SER A 34 -11.82 -2.40 -7.03
CA SER A 34 -11.74 -3.78 -6.54
C SER A 34 -12.33 -3.97 -5.13
N GLN A 35 -12.85 -2.91 -4.50
CA GLN A 35 -13.35 -2.88 -3.13
C GLN A 35 -12.32 -3.29 -2.07
N THR A 36 -11.05 -2.89 -2.26
CA THR A 36 -9.96 -3.25 -1.34
C THR A 36 -9.18 -2.06 -0.78
N GLY A 37 -9.38 -0.84 -1.29
CA GLY A 37 -8.58 0.32 -0.90
C GLY A 37 -9.29 1.67 -0.86
N GLY A 38 -10.61 1.71 -1.08
CA GLY A 38 -11.40 2.93 -0.95
C GLY A 38 -11.69 3.30 0.51
N TRP A 39 -12.47 4.36 0.70
CA TRP A 39 -12.87 4.83 2.03
C TRP A 39 -13.52 3.74 2.91
N PRO A 40 -14.47 2.92 2.41
CA PRO A 40 -15.06 1.87 3.24
C PRO A 40 -14.01 0.88 3.76
N GLN A 41 -13.03 0.53 2.93
CA GLN A 41 -11.99 -0.42 3.29
C GLN A 41 -10.95 0.17 4.24
N VAL A 42 -10.59 1.45 4.06
CA VAL A 42 -9.68 2.14 4.98
C VAL A 42 -10.32 2.26 6.37
N LEU A 43 -11.61 2.59 6.44
CA LEU A 43 -12.33 2.69 7.71
C LEU A 43 -12.46 1.32 8.40
N ALA A 44 -12.83 0.28 7.66
CA ALA A 44 -12.89 -1.07 8.21
C ALA A 44 -11.52 -1.55 8.71
N MET A 45 -10.45 -1.29 7.94
CA MET A 45 -9.08 -1.65 8.35
C MET A 45 -8.64 -0.87 9.59
N LYS A 46 -9.00 0.41 9.71
CA LYS A 46 -8.76 1.22 10.90
C LYS A 46 -9.39 0.57 12.14
N GLU A 47 -10.67 0.21 12.06
CA GLU A 47 -11.39 -0.45 13.16
C GLU A 47 -10.73 -1.76 13.56
N LEU A 48 -10.39 -2.62 12.60
CA LEU A 48 -9.69 -3.89 12.85
C LEU A 48 -8.33 -3.69 13.53
N LEU A 49 -7.55 -2.69 13.11
CA LEU A 49 -6.26 -2.37 13.73
C LEU A 49 -6.43 -1.88 15.17
N GLU A 50 -7.43 -1.04 15.42
CA GLU A 50 -7.74 -0.53 16.76
C GLU A 50 -8.22 -1.66 17.69
N GLU A 51 -9.05 -2.59 17.20
CA GLU A 51 -9.46 -3.80 17.92
C GLU A 51 -8.28 -4.73 18.25
N ALA A 52 -7.29 -4.79 17.36
CA ALA A 52 -6.03 -5.50 17.59
C ALA A 52 -5.06 -4.77 18.52
N GLY A 53 -5.44 -3.61 19.08
CA GLY A 53 -4.65 -2.84 20.05
C GLY A 53 -3.61 -1.91 19.43
N LYS A 54 -3.69 -1.64 18.12
CA LYS A 54 -2.84 -0.65 17.43
C LYS A 54 -3.48 0.74 17.52
N GLU A 55 -2.67 1.78 17.60
CA GLU A 55 -3.11 3.17 17.54
C GLU A 55 -3.05 3.66 16.09
N VAL A 56 -4.19 4.08 15.50
CA VAL A 56 -4.19 4.67 14.16
C VAL A 56 -3.95 6.18 14.25
N THR A 57 -2.75 6.64 13.87
CA THR A 57 -2.37 8.07 13.95
C THR A 57 -3.12 8.94 12.95
N GLY A 58 -3.60 8.33 11.88
CA GLY A 58 -4.36 8.97 10.83
C GLY A 58 -4.65 8.02 9.69
N TYR A 59 -5.56 8.45 8.82
CA TYR A 59 -5.89 7.73 7.62
C TYR A 59 -6.30 8.69 6.51
N THR A 60 -6.10 8.28 5.26
CA THR A 60 -6.58 9.03 4.09
C THR A 60 -6.71 8.12 2.88
N VAL A 61 -7.45 8.56 1.88
CA VAL A 61 -7.54 7.92 0.57
C VAL A 61 -7.10 8.93 -0.48
N ILE A 62 -6.25 8.49 -1.41
CA ILE A 62 -5.75 9.31 -2.51
C ILE A 62 -6.24 8.73 -3.83
N ASP A 63 -6.64 9.61 -4.76
CA ASP A 63 -7.22 9.24 -6.07
C ASP A 63 -6.37 8.21 -6.82
N PHE A 64 -5.06 8.49 -6.93
CA PHE A 64 -4.11 7.62 -7.62
C PHE A 64 -2.78 7.54 -6.86
N LEU A 65 -2.62 6.52 -6.02
CA LEU A 65 -1.35 6.29 -5.31
C LEU A 65 -0.18 6.00 -6.24
N CYS A 66 -0.44 5.51 -7.46
CA CYS A 66 0.61 5.32 -8.45
C CYS A 66 1.23 6.65 -8.94
N GLN A 67 0.62 7.81 -8.67
CA GLN A 67 1.17 9.11 -9.05
C GLN A 67 1.95 9.75 -7.89
N LYS A 68 3.29 9.62 -7.89
CA LYS A 68 4.18 10.12 -6.82
C LYS A 68 3.95 11.59 -6.44
N ALA A 69 3.79 12.48 -7.43
CA ALA A 69 3.53 13.90 -7.18
C ALA A 69 2.21 14.14 -6.44
N LEU A 70 1.17 13.36 -6.77
CA LEU A 70 -0.12 13.41 -6.09
C LEU A 70 0.01 12.91 -4.65
N VAL A 71 0.68 11.76 -4.45
CA VAL A 71 0.99 11.22 -3.11
C VAL A 71 1.66 12.27 -2.24
N ALA A 72 2.75 12.88 -2.72
CA ALA A 72 3.47 13.90 -1.97
C ALA A 72 2.60 15.11 -1.64
N SER A 73 1.78 15.59 -2.59
CA SER A 73 0.91 16.76 -2.37
C SER A 73 -0.20 16.51 -1.34
N ARG A 74 -0.77 15.30 -1.34
CA ARG A 74 -1.89 14.92 -0.46
C ARG A 74 -1.44 14.49 0.92
N LEU A 75 -0.23 13.95 1.05
CA LEU A 75 0.36 13.60 2.36
C LEU A 75 0.98 14.80 3.08
N ARG A 76 1.37 15.87 2.36
CA ARG A 76 1.98 17.06 2.99
C ARG A 76 1.15 17.67 4.12
N PRO A 77 -0.17 17.86 4.00
CA PRO A 77 -1.00 18.36 5.12
C PRO A 77 -1.13 17.36 6.28
N LEU A 78 -0.75 16.10 6.08
CA LEU A 78 -0.85 15.01 7.04
C LEU A 78 0.54 14.55 7.51
N GLU A 79 1.60 15.28 7.17
CA GLU A 79 2.99 14.89 7.43
C GLU A 79 3.23 14.60 8.91
N GLU A 80 2.69 15.42 9.81
CA GLU A 80 2.78 15.20 11.26
C GLU A 80 2.20 13.84 11.69
N LYS A 81 1.04 13.46 11.13
CA LYS A 81 0.38 12.18 11.44
C LYS A 81 1.14 10.99 10.87
N VAL A 82 1.65 11.13 9.65
CA VAL A 82 2.48 10.11 9.00
C VAL A 82 3.79 9.92 9.77
N MET A 83 4.42 11.02 10.22
CA MET A 83 5.69 10.96 10.96
C MET A 83 5.53 10.47 12.40
N ALA A 84 4.35 10.66 12.99
CA ALA A 84 3.99 10.09 14.29
C ALA A 84 3.79 8.57 14.26
N ALA A 85 3.46 7.99 13.10
CA ALA A 85 3.35 6.56 12.92
C ALA A 85 4.72 5.88 12.94
N ASP A 86 4.75 4.64 13.44
CA ASP A 86 5.89 3.74 13.36
C ASP A 86 6.01 3.18 11.93
N GLY A 87 4.88 2.82 11.31
CA GLY A 87 4.78 2.41 9.91
C GLY A 87 3.47 2.81 9.23
N VAL A 88 3.41 2.61 7.90
CA VAL A 88 2.27 2.99 7.05
C VAL A 88 1.71 1.77 6.34
N LEU A 89 0.46 1.42 6.62
CA LEU A 89 -0.27 0.37 5.92
C LEU A 89 -0.92 0.94 4.66
N VAL A 90 -0.56 0.39 3.49
CA VAL A 90 -1.05 0.87 2.20
C VAL A 90 -2.00 -0.13 1.55
N LEU A 91 -3.26 0.25 1.40
CA LEU A 91 -4.32 -0.51 0.73
C LEU A 91 -4.35 -0.18 -0.77
N SER A 92 -3.42 -0.72 -1.54
CA SER A 92 -3.38 -0.52 -2.99
C SER A 92 -2.64 -1.62 -3.75
N CYS A 93 -2.55 -1.51 -5.08
CA CYS A 93 -1.75 -2.42 -5.89
C CYS A 93 -0.24 -2.24 -5.68
N GLY A 94 0.56 -3.18 -6.16
CA GLY A 94 2.02 -3.15 -6.01
C GLY A 94 2.69 -1.92 -6.62
N ILE A 95 2.12 -1.30 -7.66
CA ILE A 95 2.62 -0.04 -8.20
C ILE A 95 2.35 1.12 -7.22
N GLY A 96 1.14 1.18 -6.65
CA GLY A 96 0.76 2.21 -5.69
C GLY A 96 1.59 2.12 -4.40
N ILE A 97 1.87 0.90 -3.92
CA ILE A 97 2.72 0.67 -2.75
C ILE A 97 4.16 1.15 -3.02
N GLN A 98 4.74 0.81 -4.16
CA GLN A 98 6.09 1.29 -4.55
C GLN A 98 6.15 2.83 -4.65
N ALA A 99 5.15 3.45 -5.26
CA ALA A 99 5.07 4.90 -5.38
C ALA A 99 4.89 5.58 -4.01
N ALA A 100 4.12 4.99 -3.10
CA ALA A 100 3.97 5.46 -1.73
C ALA A 100 5.29 5.33 -0.94
N ALA A 101 5.96 4.18 -1.01
CA ALA A 101 7.25 3.94 -0.38
C ALA A 101 8.33 4.92 -0.87
N ALA A 102 8.31 5.30 -2.16
CA ALA A 102 9.23 6.30 -2.68
C ALA A 102 9.01 7.71 -2.07
N MET A 103 7.81 8.03 -1.59
CA MET A 103 7.45 9.35 -1.07
C MET A 103 7.39 9.43 0.46
N ILE A 104 7.28 8.29 1.15
CA ILE A 104 7.11 8.22 2.60
C ILE A 104 8.44 7.82 3.25
N LYS A 105 8.83 8.51 4.33
CA LYS A 105 10.10 8.27 5.07
C LYS A 105 9.95 7.27 6.23
N LYS A 106 8.92 6.44 6.17
CA LYS A 106 8.54 5.45 7.19
C LYS A 106 8.42 4.09 6.51
N PRO A 107 8.56 2.98 7.26
CA PRO A 107 8.20 1.66 6.79
C PRO A 107 6.81 1.67 6.12
N VAL A 108 6.73 1.03 4.95
CA VAL A 108 5.49 0.93 4.17
C VAL A 108 5.15 -0.54 4.01
N HIS A 109 3.98 -0.92 4.50
CA HIS A 109 3.51 -2.30 4.52
C HIS A 109 2.40 -2.49 3.48
N PRO A 110 2.46 -3.57 2.69
CA PRO A 110 1.43 -3.89 1.70
C PRO A 110 0.18 -4.46 2.40
N GLY A 111 -0.98 -3.82 2.23
CA GLY A 111 -2.25 -4.38 2.71
C GLY A 111 -3.03 -5.18 1.65
N CYS A 112 -2.57 -5.18 0.40
CA CYS A 112 -3.22 -5.86 -0.71
C CYS A 112 -2.23 -6.59 -1.61
N ASN A 113 -2.70 -7.70 -2.19
CA ASN A 113 -2.09 -8.38 -3.32
C ASN A 113 -2.61 -7.81 -4.64
N THR A 114 -1.78 -7.85 -5.68
CA THR A 114 -2.20 -7.51 -7.05
C THR A 114 -2.34 -8.78 -7.86
N ILE A 115 -3.55 -9.02 -8.36
CA ILE A 115 -3.91 -10.23 -9.10
C ILE A 115 -4.04 -9.89 -10.58
N SER A 116 -3.37 -10.68 -11.42
CA SER A 116 -3.48 -10.53 -12.85
C SER A 116 -4.87 -10.91 -13.35
N LEU A 117 -5.42 -10.09 -14.25
CA LEU A 117 -6.66 -10.37 -14.97
C LEU A 117 -6.41 -11.01 -16.35
N GLY A 118 -5.17 -11.39 -16.67
CA GLY A 118 -4.81 -12.09 -17.91
C GLY A 118 -4.93 -11.25 -19.19
N TRP A 119 -5.24 -9.96 -19.09
CA TRP A 119 -5.40 -9.06 -20.23
C TRP A 119 -4.16 -8.20 -20.47
N SER A 120 -4.06 -7.59 -21.66
CA SER A 120 -3.01 -6.63 -21.97
C SER A 120 -3.03 -5.47 -20.98
N ARG A 121 -1.87 -5.16 -20.39
CA ARG A 121 -1.71 -4.07 -19.44
C ARG A 121 -1.92 -2.73 -20.15
N GLY A 122 -2.48 -1.76 -19.44
CA GLY A 122 -2.33 -0.36 -19.86
C GLY A 122 -0.87 0.04 -19.71
N GLU A 123 -0.39 0.91 -20.59
CA GLU A 123 0.96 1.45 -20.47
C GLU A 123 1.08 2.26 -19.17
N TRP A 124 2.05 1.92 -18.33
CA TRP A 124 2.43 2.68 -17.15
C TRP A 124 3.78 3.34 -17.41
N GLN A 125 3.82 4.67 -17.35
CA GLN A 125 5.03 5.43 -17.69
C GLN A 125 5.98 5.64 -16.51
N GLY A 126 5.60 5.26 -15.29
CA GLY A 126 6.48 5.33 -14.12
C GLY A 126 7.61 4.31 -14.17
N GLU A 127 8.49 4.34 -13.18
CA GLU A 127 9.59 3.38 -13.01
C GLU A 127 9.15 2.13 -12.25
N GLU A 128 8.07 2.25 -11.47
CA GLU A 128 7.51 1.19 -10.65
C GLU A 128 7.04 0.03 -11.52
N ARG A 129 7.36 -1.20 -11.12
CA ARG A 129 7.01 -2.40 -11.86
C ARG A 129 6.31 -3.39 -10.93
N CYS A 130 5.25 -4.00 -11.41
CA CYS A 130 4.54 -5.06 -10.71
C CYS A 130 4.28 -6.21 -11.67
N MET A 131 4.50 -7.45 -11.22
CA MET A 131 4.24 -8.66 -12.01
C MET A 131 2.80 -9.17 -11.85
N GLU A 132 2.03 -8.64 -10.91
CA GLU A 132 0.65 -9.08 -10.64
C GLU A 132 0.60 -10.56 -10.21
N CYS A 133 1.61 -10.99 -9.44
CA CYS A 133 1.86 -12.37 -9.01
C CYS A 133 0.86 -12.91 -7.98
N GLY A 134 -0.05 -12.07 -7.45
CA GLY A 134 -0.97 -12.47 -6.39
C GLY A 134 -0.35 -12.53 -4.99
N ASP A 135 0.95 -12.30 -4.86
CA ASP A 135 1.65 -12.30 -3.58
C ASP A 135 2.59 -11.09 -3.46
N CYS A 136 2.17 -10.07 -2.71
CA CYS A 136 2.93 -8.85 -2.58
C CYS A 136 4.04 -9.00 -1.52
N LEU A 137 5.29 -9.00 -1.99
CA LEU A 137 6.51 -9.15 -1.19
C LEU A 137 7.18 -7.80 -0.86
N LEU A 138 6.46 -6.69 -1.01
CA LEU A 138 7.02 -5.34 -0.85
C LEU A 138 7.34 -5.00 0.62
N ASP A 139 6.76 -5.75 1.56
CA ASP A 139 7.07 -5.63 2.98
C ASP A 139 8.57 -5.89 3.25
N TYR A 140 9.08 -7.00 2.73
CA TYR A 140 10.46 -7.45 2.94
C TYR A 140 11.53 -6.51 2.38
N THR A 141 11.17 -5.69 1.40
CA THR A 141 12.10 -4.84 0.66
C THR A 141 11.86 -3.35 0.88
N GLY A 142 10.93 -2.98 1.77
CA GLY A 142 10.57 -1.58 2.01
C GLY A 142 10.02 -0.89 0.77
N GLY A 143 9.26 -1.59 -0.07
CA GLY A 143 8.64 -1.01 -1.25
C GLY A 143 9.45 -1.07 -2.55
N ILE A 144 10.41 -2.00 -2.68
CA ILE A 144 11.12 -2.27 -3.95
C ILE A 144 10.78 -3.68 -4.43
N CYS A 145 10.04 -3.84 -5.54
CA CYS A 145 9.57 -5.18 -5.92
C CYS A 145 10.73 -6.14 -6.25
N PRO A 146 10.95 -7.25 -5.50
CA PRO A 146 12.09 -8.13 -5.71
C PRO A 146 12.04 -8.89 -7.04
N LEU A 147 10.85 -9.09 -7.60
CA LEU A 147 10.60 -9.84 -8.82
C LEU A 147 10.82 -9.01 -10.10
N THR A 148 10.66 -7.69 -10.02
CA THR A 148 10.67 -6.83 -11.22
C THR A 148 11.65 -5.66 -11.15
N ALA A 149 12.02 -5.19 -9.96
CA ALA A 149 12.98 -4.10 -9.81
C ALA A 149 14.43 -4.60 -9.78
N CYS A 150 14.67 -5.81 -9.29
CA CYS A 150 15.98 -6.44 -9.36
C CYS A 150 16.14 -7.23 -10.66
N THR A 151 17.12 -6.86 -11.50
CA THR A 151 17.41 -7.56 -12.77
C THR A 151 17.82 -9.03 -12.56
N LYS A 152 18.27 -9.38 -11.35
CA LYS A 152 18.67 -10.75 -10.98
C LYS A 152 17.58 -11.54 -10.25
N GLY A 153 16.47 -10.89 -9.86
CA GLY A 153 15.50 -11.45 -8.90
C GLY A 153 16.13 -11.54 -7.50
N LEU A 154 15.64 -10.74 -6.54
CA LEU A 154 16.19 -10.76 -5.18
C LEU A 154 15.62 -11.91 -4.31
N LEU A 155 14.79 -12.78 -4.90
CA LEU A 155 14.15 -13.94 -4.28
C LEU A 155 14.06 -15.08 -5.31
#